data_AF-A0A935AJ61-F1
#
_entry.id   AF-A0A935AJ61-F1
#
_cell.length_a   1.000
_cell.length_b   1.000
_cell.length_c   1.000
_cell.angle_alpha   90.00
_cell.angle_beta   90.00
_cell.angle_gamma   90.00
#
_symmetry.space_group_name_H-M   'P 1'
#
loop_
_entity.id
_entity.type
_entity.pdbx_description
1 polymer ?
#
loop_
_entity_poly.entity_id
_entity_poly.type
_entity_poly.pdbx_seq_one_letter_code
_entity_poly.pdbx_strand_id
1 'polypeptide(L)'
;MHDQDKKFKESWEKVQSKGRIQYGLTHGSVFGFVVFILINLISLKDKSLAEVYFSEKALQQMAIMILAGIIGYATLKWWMNQNIYKKIVYKENHPSEMH
;
A
#
# COMPACT_ATOMS: atom_id res chain seq x y z
N MET A 1 19.31 18.06 6.21
CA MET A 1 18.31 17.02 5.88
C MET A 1 18.99 15.66 5.94
N HIS A 2 18.37 14.65 6.57
CA HIS A 2 18.97 13.31 6.65
C HIS A 2 18.84 12.58 5.30
N ASP A 3 19.79 11.71 4.94
CA ASP A 3 19.81 11.02 3.64
C ASP A 3 18.55 10.21 3.36
N GLN A 4 17.91 9.68 4.41
CA GLN A 4 16.65 8.94 4.29
C GLN A 4 15.48 9.83 3.87
N ASP A 5 15.38 11.05 4.41
CA ASP A 5 14.31 12.00 4.06
C ASP A 5 14.42 12.43 2.60
N LYS A 6 15.66 12.64 2.12
CA LYS A 6 15.93 12.95 0.71
C LYS A 6 15.47 11.83 -0.21
N LYS A 7 15.87 10.58 0.07
CA LYS A 7 15.48 9.40 -0.71
C LYS A 7 13.96 9.19 -0.69
N PHE A 8 13.33 9.38 0.46
CA PHE A 8 11.87 9.31 0.57
C PHE A 8 11.20 10.37 -0.30
N LYS A 9 11.61 11.64 -0.20
CA LYS A 9 11.06 12.76 -0.95
C LYS A 9 11.11 12.49 -2.46
N GLU A 10 12.28 12.18 -2.99
CA GLU A 10 12.49 11.91 -4.42
C GLU A 10 11.68 10.70 -4.92
N SER A 11 11.61 9.63 -4.11
CA SER A 11 10.79 8.46 -4.43
C SER A 11 9.30 8.80 -4.42
N TRP A 12 8.85 9.58 -3.42
CA TRP A 12 7.45 9.91 -3.24
C TRP A 12 6.96 10.87 -4.32
N GLU A 13 7.75 11.85 -4.73
CA GLU A 13 7.45 12.75 -5.85
C GLU A 13 7.22 11.97 -7.16
N LYS A 14 8.05 10.95 -7.43
CA LYS A 14 7.85 10.03 -8.56
C LYS A 14 6.52 9.30 -8.47
N VAL A 15 6.14 8.83 -7.28
CA VAL A 15 4.83 8.18 -7.07
C VAL A 15 3.68 9.17 -7.24
N GLN A 16 3.83 10.40 -6.75
CA GLN A 16 2.83 11.46 -6.90
C GLN A 16 2.59 11.85 -8.35
N SER A 17 3.66 11.91 -9.17
CA SER A 17 3.56 12.22 -10.60
C SER A 17 2.67 11.25 -11.38
N LYS A 18 2.56 10.00 -10.90
CA LYS A 18 1.70 8.94 -11.47
C LYS A 18 0.26 9.00 -10.95
N GLY A 19 0.02 9.76 -9.89
CA GLY A 19 -1.30 9.98 -9.32
C GLY A 19 -1.78 8.85 -8.39
N ARG A 20 -2.83 9.19 -7.62
CA ARG A 20 -3.37 8.32 -6.57
C ARG A 20 -4.07 7.07 -7.12
N ILE A 21 -4.70 7.17 -8.29
CA ILE A 21 -5.39 6.04 -8.91
C ILE A 21 -4.39 4.94 -9.28
N GLN A 22 -3.30 5.29 -9.97
CA GLN A 22 -2.26 4.31 -10.34
C GLN A 22 -1.57 3.74 -9.10
N TYR A 23 -1.35 4.55 -8.07
CA TYR A 23 -0.84 4.07 -6.78
C TYR A 23 -1.77 3.01 -6.16
N GLY A 24 -3.08 3.28 -6.11
CA GLY A 24 -4.08 2.33 -5.61
C GLY A 24 -4.10 1.02 -6.38
N LEU A 25 -4.15 1.10 -7.72
CA LEU A 25 -4.17 -0.06 -8.62
C LEU A 25 -2.89 -0.90 -8.58
N THR A 26 -1.76 -0.34 -8.17
CA THR A 26 -0.50 -1.09 -8.07
C THR A 26 -0.29 -1.62 -6.66
N HIS A 27 -0.20 -0.72 -5.68
CA HIS A 27 0.16 -1.07 -4.30
C HIS A 27 -1.01 -1.68 -3.55
N GLY A 28 -2.22 -1.17 -3.77
CA GLY A 28 -3.43 -1.68 -3.15
C GLY A 28 -3.77 -3.10 -3.64
N SER A 29 -3.67 -3.34 -4.94
CA SER A 29 -3.93 -4.66 -5.53
C SER A 29 -2.94 -5.71 -5.03
N VAL A 30 -1.65 -5.39 -5.02
CA VAL A 30 -0.59 -6.28 -4.51
C VAL A 30 -0.84 -6.58 -3.03
N PHE A 31 -1.12 -5.56 -2.23
CA PHE A 31 -1.41 -5.75 -0.81
C PHE A 31 -2.64 -6.64 -0.57
N GLY A 32 -3.74 -6.37 -1.26
CA GLY A 32 -4.97 -7.17 -1.15
C GLY A 32 -4.76 -8.63 -1.57
N PHE A 33 -4.00 -8.86 -2.64
CA PHE A 33 -3.64 -10.21 -3.08
C PHE A 33 -2.78 -10.95 -2.04
N VAL A 34 -1.78 -10.28 -1.46
CA VAL A 34 -0.94 -10.87 -0.39
C VAL A 34 -1.79 -11.21 0.84
N VAL A 35 -2.69 -10.32 1.25
CA VAL A 35 -3.61 -10.57 2.37
C VAL A 35 -4.50 -11.78 2.09
N PHE A 36 -5.04 -11.90 0.88
CA PHE A 36 -5.82 -13.06 0.45
C PHE A 36 -5.01 -14.37 0.57
N ILE A 37 -3.74 -14.38 0.14
CA ILE A 37 -2.87 -15.56 0.30
C ILE A 37 -2.72 -15.90 1.78
N LEU A 38 -2.32 -14.92 2.60
CA LEU A 38 -1.98 -15.12 4.01
C LEU A 38 -3.17 -15.62 4.84
N ILE A 39 -4.36 -15.06 4.64
CA ILE A 39 -5.57 -15.47 5.38
C ILE A 39 -5.92 -16.93 5.07
N ASN A 40 -5.74 -17.35 3.82
CA ASN A 40 -6.11 -18.68 3.37
C ASN A 40 -5.07 -19.78 3.66
N LEU A 41 -3.86 -19.42 4.08
CA LEU A 41 -2.84 -20.41 4.48
C LEU A 41 -3.32 -21.34 5.59
N ILE A 42 -4.11 -20.83 6.53
CA ILE A 42 -4.63 -21.62 7.66
C ILE A 42 -5.58 -22.71 7.17
N SER A 43 -6.34 -22.45 6.10
CA SER A 43 -7.31 -23.41 5.53
C SER A 43 -6.65 -24.58 4.79
N LEU A 44 -5.34 -24.50 4.49
CA LEU A 44 -4.60 -25.59 3.86
C LEU A 44 -4.34 -26.77 4.80
N LYS A 45 -4.65 -26.65 6.10
CA LYS A 45 -4.57 -27.77 7.04
C LYS A 45 -5.61 -28.84 6.74
N ASP A 46 -6.80 -28.42 6.30
CA ASP A 46 -7.97 -29.29 6.17
C ASP A 46 -8.43 -29.46 4.71
N LYS A 47 -7.86 -28.68 3.78
CA LYS A 47 -8.30 -28.60 2.37
C LYS A 47 -7.12 -28.57 1.42
N SER A 48 -7.35 -29.02 0.20
CA SER A 48 -6.37 -28.94 -0.89
C SER A 48 -6.16 -27.50 -1.37
N LEU A 49 -5.01 -27.25 -2.02
CA LEU A 49 -4.72 -25.97 -2.67
C LEU A 49 -5.82 -25.57 -3.68
N ALA A 50 -6.35 -26.53 -4.43
CA ALA A 50 -7.42 -26.32 -5.40
C ALA A 50 -8.69 -25.76 -4.75
N GLU A 51 -9.11 -26.35 -3.63
CA GLU A 51 -10.31 -25.92 -2.91
C GLU A 51 -10.15 -24.54 -2.28
N VAL A 52 -8.94 -24.22 -1.80
CA VAL A 52 -8.64 -22.98 -1.09
C VAL A 52 -8.43 -21.80 -2.04
N TYR A 53 -7.75 -21.98 -3.17
CA TYR A 53 -7.35 -20.87 -4.05
C TYR A 53 -8.03 -20.84 -5.42
N PHE A 54 -8.64 -21.95 -5.86
CA PHE A 54 -9.20 -22.08 -7.22
C PHE A 54 -10.72 -22.35 -7.24
N SER A 55 -11.40 -22.17 -6.11
CA SER A 55 -12.86 -22.21 -6.05
C SER A 55 -13.48 -20.86 -6.41
N GLU A 56 -14.75 -20.86 -6.81
CA GLU A 56 -15.51 -19.63 -7.06
C GLU A 56 -15.52 -18.70 -5.84
N LYS A 57 -15.65 -19.30 -4.63
CA LYS A 57 -15.58 -18.56 -3.36
C LYS A 57 -14.22 -17.90 -3.16
N ALA A 58 -13.13 -18.58 -3.51
CA ALA A 58 -11.78 -18.03 -3.43
C ALA A 58 -11.60 -16.84 -4.38
N LEU A 59 -12.13 -16.94 -5.60
CA LEU A 59 -12.11 -15.85 -6.57
C LEU A 59 -12.88 -14.62 -6.08
N GLN A 60 -14.07 -14.81 -5.51
CA GLN A 60 -14.87 -13.73 -4.90
C GLN A 60 -14.13 -13.07 -3.73
N GLN A 61 -13.57 -13.87 -2.82
CA GLN A 61 -12.80 -13.35 -1.69
C GLN A 61 -11.56 -12.58 -2.15
N MET A 62 -10.81 -13.10 -3.14
CA MET A 62 -9.66 -12.43 -3.72
C MET A 62 -10.05 -11.06 -4.30
N ALA A 63 -11.14 -11.00 -5.06
CA ALA A 63 -11.63 -9.74 -5.63
C ALA A 63 -11.98 -8.72 -4.52
N ILE A 64 -12.67 -9.16 -3.46
CA ILE A 64 -12.98 -8.30 -2.30
C ILE A 64 -11.71 -7.79 -1.64
N MET A 65 -10.71 -8.64 -1.42
CA MET A 65 -9.46 -8.24 -0.77
C MET A 65 -8.65 -7.26 -1.62
N ILE A 66 -8.62 -7.47 -2.94
CA ILE A 66 -7.99 -6.53 -3.89
C ILE A 66 -8.70 -5.17 -3.84
N LEU A 67 -10.03 -5.14 -3.91
CA LEU A 67 -10.81 -3.90 -3.82
C LEU A 67 -10.60 -3.20 -2.48
N ALA A 68 -10.58 -3.93 -1.37
CA ALA A 68 -10.28 -3.40 -0.05
C ALA A 68 -8.84 -2.83 0.03
N GLY A 69 -7.89 -3.47 -0.65
CA GLY A 69 -6.52 -2.98 -0.79
C GLY A 69 -6.43 -1.67 -1.59
N ILE A 70 -7.13 -1.59 -2.73
CA ILE A 70 -7.17 -0.40 -3.60
C ILE A 70 -7.84 0.78 -2.88
N ILE A 71 -9.00 0.55 -2.24
CA ILE A 71 -9.80 1.63 -1.67
C ILE A 71 -9.30 1.98 -0.27
N GLY A 72 -9.13 0.98 0.60
CA GLY A 72 -8.78 1.17 2.01
C GLY A 72 -7.29 1.38 2.22
N TYR A 73 -6.49 0.33 2.01
CA TYR A 73 -5.05 0.36 2.29
C TYR A 73 -4.34 1.48 1.54
N ALA A 74 -4.56 1.60 0.22
CA ALA A 74 -3.87 2.62 -0.56
C ALA A 74 -4.27 4.04 -0.15
N THR A 75 -5.53 4.28 0.25
CA THR A 75 -5.96 5.58 0.77
C THR A 75 -5.23 5.94 2.05
N LEU A 76 -5.19 5.03 3.03
CA LEU A 76 -4.52 5.27 4.31
C LEU A 76 -3.02 5.51 4.10
N LYS A 77 -2.37 4.64 3.33
CA LYS A 77 -0.93 4.76 3.04
C LYS A 77 -0.58 6.02 2.25
N TRP A 78 -1.41 6.40 1.28
CA TRP A 78 -1.24 7.65 0.57
C TRP A 78 -1.28 8.84 1.52
N TRP A 79 -2.28 8.91 2.39
CA TRP A 79 -2.40 9.99 3.37
C TRP A 79 -1.21 10.04 4.33
N MET A 80 -0.77 8.90 4.86
CA MET A 80 0.42 8.83 5.72
C MET A 80 1.66 9.35 4.99
N ASN A 81 1.91 8.89 3.76
CA ASN A 81 3.08 9.31 2.99
C ASN A 81 3.03 10.79 2.61
N GLN A 82 1.84 11.34 2.30
CA GLN A 82 1.64 12.77 2.09
C GLN A 82 1.99 13.60 3.33
N ASN A 83 1.62 13.11 4.52
CA ASN A 83 1.94 13.82 5.76
C ASN A 83 3.44 13.79 6.07
N ILE A 84 4.10 12.67 5.83
CA ILE A 84 5.57 12.56 5.95
C ILE A 84 6.25 13.53 4.97
N TYR A 85 5.81 13.53 3.71
CA TYR A 85 6.33 14.43 2.68
C TYR A 85 6.18 15.91 3.06
N LYS A 86 4.99 16.33 3.51
CA LYS A 86 4.74 17.70 3.97
C LYS A 86 5.65 18.10 5.12
N LYS A 87 5.90 17.19 6.08
CA LYS A 87 6.82 17.43 7.19
C LYS A 87 8.26 17.61 6.71
N ILE A 88 8.72 16.81 5.76
CA ILE A 88 10.07 16.92 5.18
C ILE A 88 10.22 18.27 4.46
N VAL A 89 9.26 18.64 3.60
CA VAL A 89 9.28 19.92 2.87
C VAL A 89 9.22 21.13 3.82
N TYR A 90 8.42 21.06 4.89
CA TYR A 90 8.36 22.13 5.89
C TYR A 90 9.72 22.37 6.54
N LYS A 91 10.39 21.30 6.98
CA LYS A 91 11.72 21.34 7.61
C LYS A 91 12.80 21.88 6.68
N GLU A 92 12.70 21.60 5.39
CA GLU A 92 13.63 22.11 4.38
C GLU A 92 13.49 23.63 4.18
N ASN A 93 12.26 24.14 4.26
CA ASN A 93 11.96 25.57 4.10
C ASN A 93 12.16 26.41 5.38
N HIS A 94 12.16 25.79 6.56
CA HIS A 94 12.29 26.47 7.86
C HIS A 94 13.43 25.88 8.71
N PRO A 95 14.69 25.95 8.24
CA PRO A 95 15.81 25.34 8.95
C PRO A 95 16.09 25.99 10.32
N SER A 96 15.75 27.27 10.49
CA SER A 96 15.99 28.05 11.73
C SER A 96 15.03 27.76 12.88
N GLU A 97 13.89 27.11 12.63
CA GLU A 97 12.89 26.75 13.65
C GLU A 97 13.15 25.38 14.29
N MET A 98 14.26 24.72 13.93
CA MET A 98 14.66 23.40 14.44
C MET A 98 15.75 23.45 15.52
N HIS A 99 15.99 24.62 16.11
CA HIS A 99 16.89 24.83 17.25
C HIS A 99 16.12 24.97 18.57
#